data_AF-A0AAW1S6S9-F1
#
_entry.id   AF-A0AAW1S6S9-F1
#
_cell.length_a   1.000
_cell.length_b   1.000
_cell.length_c   1.000
_cell.angle_alpha   90.00
_cell.angle_beta   90.00
_cell.angle_gamma   90.00
#
_symmetry.space_group_name_H-M   'P 1'
#
loop_
_entity.id
_entity.type
_entity.pdbx_description
1 polymer ?
#
loop_
_entity_poly.entity_id
_entity_poly.type
_entity_poly.pdbx_seq_one_letter_code
_entity_poly.pdbx_strand_id
1 'polypeptide(L)'
;MGTDRLLQHAYIADRRLKPEVSWRLRLEHQLQGLLIPSPTEEQPHRRQFSLVSAHSQHIQQLSLETSSKSMTYHQIKLGYACEPYIQQANNSHLRKIIAQFRTGSHWLHIETGRHKKLAKQDRTCPMCFDKLTNPGIAPECWDAFDSDDESSGHIEDEHHAIFDCSGYTYARELFQDLFQSHITSISQFLNQPQCNRLAKFLT
;
A
#
# COMPACT_ATOMS: atom_id res chain seq x y z
N MET A 1 -7.17 -34.74 -7.61
CA MET A 1 -6.71 -35.54 -6.45
C MET A 1 -6.08 -34.57 -5.47
N GLY A 2 -6.76 -34.28 -4.35
CA GLY A 2 -6.42 -33.17 -3.47
C GLY A 2 -5.09 -33.36 -2.74
N THR A 3 -4.34 -32.28 -2.61
CA THR A 3 -3.08 -32.17 -1.85
C THR A 3 -3.18 -32.80 -0.45
N ASP A 4 -4.36 -32.74 0.17
CA ASP A 4 -4.62 -33.29 1.50
C ASP A 4 -4.45 -34.81 1.56
N ARG A 5 -4.87 -35.54 0.52
CA ARG A 5 -4.67 -36.99 0.44
C ARG A 5 -3.19 -37.34 0.29
N LEU A 6 -2.44 -36.54 -0.46
CA LEU A 6 -1.00 -36.73 -0.65
C LEU A 6 -0.26 -36.54 0.68
N LEU A 7 -0.60 -35.46 1.41
CA LEU A 7 -0.03 -35.17 2.73
C LEU A 7 -0.37 -36.24 3.75
N GLN A 8 -1.61 -36.73 3.76
CA GLN A 8 -2.04 -37.82 4.64
C GLN A 8 -1.24 -39.11 4.37
N HIS A 9 -1.04 -39.46 3.10
CA HIS A 9 -0.25 -40.64 2.72
C HIS A 9 1.24 -40.47 3.08
N ALA A 10 1.82 -39.29 2.85
CA ALA A 10 3.20 -39.00 3.22
C ALA A 10 3.41 -39.08 4.75
N TYR A 11 2.45 -38.59 5.53
CA TYR A 11 2.48 -38.69 6.99
C TYR A 11 2.40 -40.15 7.49
N ILE A 12 1.49 -40.95 6.92
CA ILE A 12 1.36 -42.38 7.27
C ILE A 12 2.63 -43.15 6.90
N ALA A 13 3.24 -42.83 5.76
CA ALA A 13 4.50 -43.44 5.32
C ALA A 13 5.65 -43.10 6.27
N ASP A 14 5.78 -41.84 6.69
CA ASP A 14 6.85 -41.41 7.61
C ASP A 14 6.77 -42.09 8.99
N ARG A 15 5.55 -42.35 9.49
CA ARG A 15 5.36 -43.08 10.76
C ARG A 15 5.91 -44.51 10.75
N ARG A 16 6.16 -45.09 9.58
CA ARG A 16 6.72 -46.44 9.43
C ARG A 16 8.24 -46.42 9.26
N LEU A 17 8.84 -45.24 9.09
CA LEU A 17 10.29 -45.10 8.96
C LEU A 17 10.98 -45.23 10.31
N LYS A 18 12.25 -45.64 10.27
CA LYS A 18 13.10 -45.69 11.46
C LYS A 18 13.34 -44.26 12.00
N PRO A 19 13.56 -44.11 13.32
CA PRO A 19 13.76 -42.80 13.94
C PRO A 19 14.88 -41.96 13.31
N GLU A 20 15.93 -42.61 12.80
CA GLU A 20 17.05 -41.88 12.18
C GLU A 20 16.65 -41.18 10.88
N VAL A 21 15.60 -41.62 10.20
CA VAL A 21 15.21 -41.19 8.85
C VAL A 21 13.85 -40.50 8.82
N SER A 22 13.05 -40.65 9.88
CA SER A 22 11.76 -39.96 10.02
C SER A 22 11.96 -38.46 10.18
N TRP A 23 11.42 -37.69 9.24
CA TRP A 23 11.47 -36.23 9.32
C TRP A 23 10.60 -35.72 10.47
N ARG A 24 9.48 -36.41 10.77
CA ARG A 24 8.59 -36.05 11.88
C ARG A 24 9.32 -36.13 13.22
N LEU A 25 10.01 -37.24 13.48
CA LEU A 25 10.74 -37.43 14.74
C LEU A 25 11.92 -36.46 14.87
N ARG A 26 12.63 -36.18 13.77
CA ARG A 26 13.68 -35.16 13.76
C ARG A 26 13.14 -33.76 14.05
N LEU A 27 12.01 -33.41 13.45
CA LEU A 27 11.33 -32.14 13.67
C LEU A 27 10.80 -32.03 15.11
N GLU A 28 10.15 -33.09 15.61
CA GLU A 28 9.69 -33.17 17.01
C GLU A 28 10.86 -33.00 17.97
N HIS A 29 11.98 -33.70 17.76
CA HIS A 29 13.19 -33.55 18.58
C HIS A 29 13.78 -32.13 18.51
N GLN A 30 13.82 -31.51 17.32
CA GLN A 30 14.24 -30.11 17.19
C GLN A 30 13.29 -29.15 17.89
N LEU A 31 11.98 -29.36 17.78
CA LEU A 31 10.97 -28.57 18.48
C LEU A 31 11.06 -28.78 20.00
N GLN A 32 11.34 -30.00 20.46
CA GLN A 32 11.59 -30.30 21.87
C GLN A 32 12.84 -29.57 22.38
N GLY A 33 13.90 -29.47 21.57
CA GLY A 33 15.09 -28.67 21.87
C GLY A 33 14.85 -27.14 21.84
N LEU A 34 13.74 -26.70 21.24
CA LEU A 34 13.29 -25.31 21.25
C LEU A 34 12.28 -25.01 22.36
N LEU A 35 11.66 -26.04 22.94
CA LEU A 35 10.87 -25.93 24.16
C LEU A 35 11.82 -25.71 25.34
N ILE A 36 11.67 -24.54 25.95
CA ILE A 36 12.49 -24.02 27.06
C ILE A 36 12.51 -25.05 28.21
N PRO A 37 13.69 -25.52 28.70
CA PRO A 37 13.72 -26.21 29.98
C PRO A 37 13.35 -25.21 31.08
N SER A 38 12.63 -25.72 32.09
CA SER A 38 12.28 -25.02 33.32
C SER A 38 13.45 -24.21 33.91
N PRO A 39 13.16 -23.06 34.56
CA PRO A 39 14.15 -22.04 34.84
C PRO A 39 15.11 -22.54 35.92
N THR A 40 16.31 -22.93 35.51
CA THR A 40 17.44 -23.04 36.42
C THR A 40 18.61 -22.32 35.79
N GLU A 41 18.92 -21.19 36.43
CA GLU A 41 20.19 -20.47 36.45
C GLU A 41 20.71 -19.88 35.12
N GLU A 42 20.60 -18.55 35.08
CA GLU A 42 21.53 -17.58 34.49
C GLU A 42 22.26 -18.00 33.20
N GLN A 43 21.64 -17.71 32.06
CA GLN A 43 22.38 -17.55 30.80
C GLN A 43 22.21 -16.13 30.26
N PRO A 44 23.32 -15.43 29.92
CA PRO A 44 23.26 -14.05 29.48
C PRO A 44 22.65 -13.98 28.07
N HIS A 45 21.55 -13.24 27.95
CA HIS A 45 20.97 -12.74 26.70
C HIS A 45 20.86 -13.73 25.55
N ARG A 46 20.03 -14.77 25.70
CA ARG A 46 19.35 -15.33 24.52
C ARG A 46 18.38 -14.25 24.03
N ARG A 47 18.79 -13.42 23.07
CA ARG A 47 17.90 -12.43 22.43
C ARG A 47 16.70 -13.18 21.88
N GLN A 48 15.59 -13.15 22.62
CA GLN A 48 14.30 -13.59 22.10
C GLN A 48 13.99 -12.68 20.92
N PHE A 49 14.16 -13.20 19.71
CA PHE A 49 13.66 -12.54 18.51
C PHE A 49 12.14 -12.59 18.58
N SER A 50 11.54 -11.54 19.13
CA SER A 50 10.11 -11.33 19.03
C SER A 50 9.84 -10.65 17.69
N LEU A 51 8.95 -11.23 16.88
CA LEU A 51 8.45 -10.58 15.67
C LEU A 51 7.85 -9.21 15.98
N VAL A 52 7.24 -9.07 17.16
CA VAL A 52 6.66 -7.80 17.64
C VAL A 52 7.75 -6.77 17.94
N SER A 53 8.87 -7.17 18.55
CA SER A 53 9.98 -6.25 18.85
C SER A 53 10.75 -5.85 17.61
N ALA A 54 11.02 -6.80 16.69
CA ALA A 54 11.63 -6.52 15.40
C ALA A 54 10.75 -5.59 14.54
N HIS A 55 9.43 -5.80 14.56
CA HIS A 55 8.45 -4.91 13.93
C HIS A 55 8.47 -3.51 14.54
N SER A 56 8.44 -3.39 15.87
CA SER A 56 8.42 -2.10 16.55
C SER A 56 9.69 -1.30 16.24
N GLN A 57 10.85 -1.96 16.23
CA GLN A 57 12.12 -1.35 15.82
C GLN A 57 12.13 -0.96 14.34
N HIS A 58 11.58 -1.79 13.45
CA HIS A 58 11.50 -1.47 12.02
C HIS A 58 10.56 -0.30 11.73
N ILE A 59 9.38 -0.22 12.37
CA ILE A 59 8.48 0.93 12.26
C ILE A 59 9.15 2.19 12.80
N GLN A 60 9.82 2.09 13.94
CA GLN A 60 10.56 3.22 14.50
C GLN A 60 11.65 3.69 13.54
N GLN A 61 12.39 2.78 12.91
CA GLN A 61 13.39 3.11 11.90
C GLN A 61 12.77 3.74 10.64
N LEU A 62 11.64 3.21 10.14
CA LEU A 62 10.91 3.80 9.01
C LEU A 62 10.32 5.18 9.32
N SER A 63 9.97 5.46 10.57
CA SER A 63 9.52 6.79 10.99
C SER A 63 10.64 7.84 10.98
N LEU A 64 11.89 7.39 11.07
CA LEU A 64 13.10 8.22 10.98
C LEU A 64 13.61 8.33 9.54
N GLU A 65 13.43 7.28 8.72
CA GLU A 65 13.76 7.26 7.30
C GLU A 65 12.61 7.88 6.48
N THR A 66 12.70 9.19 6.27
CA THR A 66 11.70 10.04 5.61
C THR A 66 11.57 9.80 4.09
N SER A 67 11.22 8.59 3.68
CA SER A 67 10.75 8.34 2.32
C SER A 67 9.25 8.60 2.24
N SER A 68 8.83 9.52 1.38
CA SER A 68 7.43 9.87 1.13
C SER A 68 6.52 8.65 0.88
N LYS A 69 7.04 7.60 0.22
CA LYS A 69 6.31 6.35 -0.04
C LYS A 69 5.97 5.55 1.21
N SER A 70 6.90 5.51 2.18
CA SER A 70 6.70 4.79 3.43
C SER A 70 5.61 5.47 4.25
N MET A 71 5.55 6.80 4.22
CA MET A 71 4.57 7.59 4.96
C MET A 71 3.14 7.37 4.49
N THR A 72 2.88 7.41 3.18
CA THR A 72 1.53 7.20 2.64
C THR A 72 1.03 5.79 2.96
N TYR A 73 1.84 4.75 2.72
CA TYR A 73 1.44 3.38 3.04
C TYR A 73 1.22 3.19 4.55
N HIS A 74 2.04 3.83 5.40
CA HIS A 74 1.87 3.80 6.85
C HIS A 74 0.52 4.36 7.30
N GLN A 75 0.05 5.45 6.68
CA GLN A 75 -1.26 6.03 6.99
C GLN A 75 -2.42 5.11 6.57
N ILE A 76 -2.23 4.32 5.52
CA ILE A 76 -3.27 3.44 4.98
C ILE A 76 -3.30 2.08 5.70
N LYS A 77 -2.14 1.55 6.13
CA LYS A 77 -2.00 0.20 6.67
C LYS A 77 -2.55 0.08 8.10
N LEU A 78 -3.66 -0.63 8.26
CA LEU A 78 -4.25 -0.95 9.57
C LEU A 78 -3.63 -2.22 10.17
N GLY A 79 -2.41 -2.09 10.70
CA GLY A 79 -1.70 -3.16 11.40
C GLY A 79 -1.21 -4.31 10.51
N TYR A 80 -0.64 -5.35 11.14
CA TYR A 80 0.03 -6.46 10.45
C TYR A 80 -0.92 -7.65 10.22
N ALA A 81 -1.84 -7.49 9.29
CA ALA A 81 -2.78 -8.53 8.85
C ALA A 81 -2.88 -8.59 7.31
N CYS A 82 -3.44 -9.69 6.80
CA CYS A 82 -3.81 -9.78 5.38
C CYS A 82 -4.81 -8.67 5.04
N GLU A 83 -4.61 -8.00 3.91
CA GLU A 83 -5.43 -6.85 3.54
C GLU A 83 -6.84 -7.26 3.10
N PRO A 84 -7.89 -6.54 3.52
CA PRO A 84 -9.27 -6.86 3.16
C PRO A 84 -9.48 -6.96 1.65
N TYR A 85 -8.87 -6.06 0.87
CA TYR A 85 -9.01 -6.06 -0.60
C TYR A 85 -8.41 -7.31 -1.26
N ILE A 86 -7.46 -7.98 -0.63
CA ILE A 86 -6.87 -9.23 -1.15
C ILE A 86 -7.90 -10.37 -1.07
N GLN A 87 -8.69 -10.40 0.00
CA GLN A 87 -9.67 -11.45 0.26
C GLN A 87 -11.00 -11.17 -0.45
N GLN A 88 -11.38 -9.90 -0.58
CA GLN A 88 -12.72 -9.50 -1.05
C GLN A 88 -12.83 -9.35 -2.58
N ALA A 89 -11.76 -8.91 -3.25
CA ALA A 89 -11.78 -8.76 -4.70
C ALA A 89 -11.41 -10.09 -5.36
N ASN A 90 -12.38 -10.74 -6.01
CA ASN A 90 -12.14 -11.99 -6.75
C ASN A 90 -11.23 -11.79 -7.97
N ASN A 91 -11.20 -10.57 -8.53
CA ASN A 91 -10.43 -10.23 -9.72
C ASN A 91 -8.99 -9.80 -9.37
N SER A 92 -8.00 -10.53 -9.90
CA SER A 92 -6.57 -10.25 -9.69
C SER A 92 -6.13 -8.88 -10.21
N HIS A 93 -6.73 -8.41 -11.31
CA HIS A 93 -6.44 -7.10 -11.88
C HIS A 93 -6.90 -5.98 -10.94
N LEU A 94 -8.12 -6.08 -10.39
CA LEU A 94 -8.64 -5.08 -9.43
C LEU A 94 -7.80 -5.05 -8.14
N ARG A 95 -7.36 -6.21 -7.64
CA ARG A 95 -6.42 -6.27 -6.51
C ARG A 95 -5.11 -5.55 -6.82
N LYS A 96 -4.59 -5.71 -8.04
CA LYS A 96 -3.35 -5.05 -8.48
C LYS A 96 -3.52 -3.53 -8.49
N ILE A 97 -4.62 -3.00 -9.01
CA ILE A 97 -4.88 -1.56 -9.05
C ILE A 97 -4.87 -0.95 -7.64
N ILE A 98 -5.61 -1.56 -6.70
CA ILE A 98 -5.63 -1.09 -5.30
C ILE A 98 -4.23 -1.18 -4.68
N ALA A 99 -3.51 -2.29 -4.90
CA ALA A 99 -2.16 -2.46 -4.38
C ALA A 99 -1.22 -1.37 -4.93
N GLN A 100 -1.26 -1.09 -6.23
CA GLN A 100 -0.46 -0.05 -6.86
C GLN A 100 -0.70 1.32 -6.26
N PHE A 101 -1.97 1.65 -5.98
CA PHE A 101 -2.32 2.92 -5.36
C PHE A 101 -1.79 2.99 -3.92
N ARG A 102 -1.97 1.92 -3.13
CA ARG A 102 -1.46 1.83 -1.75
C ARG A 102 0.07 1.93 -1.66
N THR A 103 0.80 1.38 -2.64
CA THR A 103 2.27 1.32 -2.62
C THR A 103 2.95 2.45 -3.40
N GLY A 104 2.20 3.46 -3.88
CA GLY A 104 2.78 4.55 -4.68
C GLY A 104 3.42 4.03 -5.97
N SER A 105 2.72 3.15 -6.71
CA SER A 105 3.12 2.58 -8.00
C SER A 105 2.03 2.79 -9.05
N HIS A 106 1.42 3.97 -9.00
CA HIS A 106 0.32 4.42 -9.85
C HIS A 106 0.77 5.49 -10.85
N TRP A 107 -0.19 6.00 -11.62
CA TRP A 107 0.05 6.84 -12.80
C TRP A 107 0.08 8.35 -12.53
N LEU A 108 -0.41 8.80 -11.37
CA LEU A 108 -0.39 10.22 -10.97
C LEU A 108 1.01 10.86 -11.03
N HIS A 109 1.09 12.16 -11.33
CA HIS A 109 2.35 12.88 -11.48
C HIS A 109 3.20 12.95 -10.21
N ILE A 110 2.62 12.85 -9.01
CA ILE A 110 3.41 12.76 -7.78
C ILE A 110 4.43 11.61 -7.86
N GLU A 111 4.06 10.52 -8.52
CA GLU A 111 4.86 9.30 -8.66
C GLU A 111 5.58 9.23 -10.01
N THR A 112 4.91 9.50 -11.13
CA THR A 112 5.55 9.44 -12.46
C THR A 112 6.57 10.57 -12.64
N GLY A 113 6.30 11.77 -12.11
CA GLY A 113 7.24 12.88 -12.07
C GLY A 113 8.45 12.60 -11.18
N ARG A 114 8.30 11.81 -10.11
CA ARG A 114 9.41 11.35 -9.26
C ARG A 114 10.41 10.51 -10.07
N HIS A 115 9.92 9.60 -10.93
CA HIS A 115 10.79 8.80 -11.82
C HIS A 115 11.55 9.65 -12.83
N LYS A 116 10.95 10.77 -13.26
CA LYS A 116 11.56 11.77 -14.13
C LYS A 116 12.45 12.77 -13.38
N LYS A 117 12.63 12.62 -12.06
CA LYS A 117 13.39 13.53 -11.17
C LYS A 117 12.88 14.98 -11.18
N LEU A 118 11.58 15.18 -11.41
CA LEU A 118 10.95 16.49 -11.26
C LEU A 118 10.85 16.87 -9.78
N ALA A 119 11.04 18.16 -9.48
CA ALA A 119 10.82 18.67 -8.13
C ALA A 119 9.34 18.50 -7.74
N LYS A 120 9.03 18.41 -6.45
CA LYS A 120 7.67 18.07 -6.00
C LYS A 120 6.64 19.10 -6.50
N GLN A 121 7.00 20.37 -6.48
CA GLN A 121 6.19 21.49 -6.96
C GLN A 121 5.90 21.43 -8.47
N ASP A 122 6.75 20.78 -9.27
CA ASP A 122 6.58 20.68 -10.72
C ASP A 122 5.73 19.46 -11.12
N ARG A 123 5.27 18.65 -10.15
CA ARG A 123 4.45 17.46 -10.39
C ARG A 123 2.97 17.82 -10.43
N THR A 124 2.64 18.81 -11.26
CA THR A 124 1.32 19.41 -11.35
C THR A 124 0.29 18.46 -11.96
N CYS A 125 -0.96 18.59 -11.56
CA CYS A 125 -2.08 17.84 -12.10
C CYS A 125 -2.44 18.29 -13.52
N PRO A 126 -2.38 17.38 -14.52
CA PRO A 126 -2.76 17.68 -15.89
C PRO A 126 -4.28 17.88 -16.01
N MET A 127 -5.05 17.34 -15.06
CA MET A 127 -6.51 17.42 -15.03
C MET A 127 -7.03 18.70 -14.38
N CYS A 128 -6.17 19.45 -13.67
CA CYS A 128 -6.54 20.71 -13.02
C CYS A 128 -6.56 21.92 -13.93
N PHE A 129 -6.18 21.76 -15.19
CA PHE A 129 -6.01 22.87 -16.12
C PHE A 129 -6.95 22.75 -17.31
N ASP A 130 -8.18 23.21 -17.10
CA ASP A 130 -8.98 23.84 -18.15
C ASP A 130 -8.76 25.36 -18.14
N LYS A 131 -7.50 25.80 -17.98
CA LYS A 131 -7.05 27.18 -18.20
C LYS A 131 -5.60 27.20 -18.65
N LEU A 132 -5.40 27.11 -19.97
CA LEU A 132 -4.46 27.94 -20.74
C LEU A 132 -4.68 27.72 -22.26
N THR A 133 -5.93 27.80 -22.72
CA THR A 133 -6.21 28.32 -24.07
C THR A 133 -7.42 29.23 -23.97
N ASN A 134 -7.18 30.52 -23.82
CA ASN A 134 -8.20 31.48 -24.20
C ASN A 134 -8.31 31.40 -25.73
N PRO A 135 -9.42 30.93 -26.32
CA PRO A 135 -9.51 30.72 -27.78
C PRO A 135 -9.57 32.04 -28.58
N GLY A 136 -9.41 33.20 -27.93
CA GLY A 136 -9.64 34.51 -28.54
C GLY A 136 -8.61 35.61 -28.26
N ILE A 137 -7.44 35.31 -27.68
CA ILE A 137 -6.37 36.32 -27.53
C ILE A 137 -5.17 35.93 -28.40
N ALA A 138 -4.86 36.78 -29.38
CA ALA A 138 -3.71 36.62 -30.25
C ALA A 138 -2.38 36.79 -29.48
N PRO A 139 -1.28 36.14 -29.88
CA PRO A 139 -0.06 35.97 -29.08
C PRO A 139 0.82 37.22 -28.92
N GLU A 140 0.28 38.43 -29.11
CA GLU A 140 1.10 39.63 -29.31
C GLU A 140 0.53 40.86 -28.60
N CYS A 141 0.57 40.82 -27.27
CA CYS A 141 0.78 41.99 -26.41
C CYS A 141 1.05 41.50 -24.98
N TRP A 142 2.29 41.05 -24.74
CA TRP A 142 2.79 40.87 -23.38
C TRP A 142 3.31 42.22 -22.91
N ASP A 143 2.40 43.08 -22.45
CA ASP A 143 2.78 44.26 -21.70
C ASP A 143 3.34 43.81 -20.35
N ALA A 144 4.61 44.14 -20.13
CA ALA A 144 5.38 43.87 -18.95
C ALA A 144 4.90 44.70 -17.75
N PHE A 145 3.77 44.30 -17.15
CA PHE A 145 3.26 44.90 -15.92
C PHE A 145 2.82 43.81 -14.94
N ASP A 146 3.66 43.57 -13.94
CA ASP A 146 3.42 42.88 -12.67
C ASP A 146 2.02 42.27 -12.47
N SER A 147 1.87 41.01 -12.87
CA SER A 147 0.97 40.11 -12.16
C SER A 147 1.74 38.85 -11.79
N ASP A 148 2.28 38.83 -10.58
CA ASP A 148 2.65 37.63 -9.83
C ASP A 148 1.40 36.76 -9.57
N ASP A 149 0.67 36.40 -10.62
CA ASP A 149 -0.43 35.44 -10.52
C ASP A 149 0.21 34.07 -10.38
N GLU A 150 0.43 33.69 -9.11
CA GLU A 150 0.85 32.38 -8.64
C GLU A 150 -0.08 31.28 -9.19
N SER A 151 0.05 30.95 -10.47
CA SER A 151 -0.45 29.70 -11.01
C SER A 151 0.50 28.57 -10.60
N SER A 152 0.64 28.36 -9.28
CA SER A 152 1.21 27.13 -8.76
C SER A 152 0.20 26.01 -9.03
N GLY A 153 0.41 25.26 -10.11
CA GLY A 153 -0.46 24.14 -10.43
C GLY A 153 -0.54 23.17 -9.26
N HIS A 154 -1.77 22.80 -8.86
CA HIS A 154 -1.97 21.83 -7.78
C HIS A 154 -1.19 20.55 -8.11
N ILE A 155 -0.48 20.00 -7.11
CA ILE A 155 0.27 18.75 -7.26
C ILE A 155 -0.72 17.60 -7.51
N GLU A 156 -0.42 16.73 -8.46
CA GLU A 156 -1.21 15.52 -8.70
C GLU A 156 -0.86 14.41 -7.72
N ASP A 157 -1.29 14.56 -6.48
CA ASP A 157 -1.22 13.50 -5.49
C ASP A 157 -2.54 12.74 -5.33
N GLU A 158 -2.49 11.68 -4.54
CA GLU A 158 -3.61 10.80 -4.28
C GLU A 158 -4.80 11.52 -3.64
N HIS A 159 -4.52 12.46 -2.72
CA HIS A 159 -5.57 13.23 -2.05
C HIS A 159 -6.27 14.12 -3.07
N HIS A 160 -5.49 14.88 -3.81
CA HIS A 160 -5.98 15.77 -4.83
C HIS A 160 -6.81 15.03 -5.87
N ALA A 161 -6.32 13.92 -6.43
CA ALA A 161 -7.06 13.13 -7.42
C ALA A 161 -8.39 12.57 -6.85
N ILE A 162 -8.38 12.05 -5.63
CA ILE A 162 -9.56 11.44 -5.02
C ILE A 162 -10.61 12.48 -4.61
N PHE A 163 -10.20 13.58 -3.96
CA PHE A 163 -11.14 14.48 -3.26
C PHE A 163 -11.31 15.84 -3.93
N ASP A 164 -10.25 16.43 -4.47
CA ASP A 164 -10.24 17.88 -4.76
C ASP A 164 -10.26 18.20 -6.26
N CYS A 165 -9.67 17.33 -7.08
CA CYS A 165 -9.37 17.63 -8.47
C CYS A 165 -10.63 17.73 -9.31
N SER A 166 -10.87 18.89 -9.93
CA SER A 166 -12.05 19.18 -10.75
C SER A 166 -12.19 18.21 -11.93
N GLY A 167 -11.09 17.80 -12.56
CA GLY A 167 -11.12 16.86 -13.68
C GLY A 167 -11.60 15.45 -13.33
N TYR A 168 -11.67 15.08 -12.04
CA TYR A 168 -12.23 13.80 -11.58
C TYR A 168 -13.66 13.93 -11.03
N THR A 169 -14.31 15.08 -11.17
CA THR A 169 -15.67 15.32 -10.65
C THR A 169 -16.66 14.30 -11.18
N TYR A 170 -16.65 14.04 -12.49
CA TYR A 170 -17.54 13.05 -13.10
C TYR A 170 -17.33 11.63 -12.53
N ALA A 171 -16.07 11.25 -12.28
CA ALA A 171 -15.77 9.96 -11.65
C ALA A 171 -16.31 9.91 -10.21
N ARG A 172 -16.17 10.99 -9.43
CA ARG A 172 -16.74 11.06 -8.08
C ARG A 172 -18.26 10.95 -8.09
N GLU A 173 -18.93 11.57 -9.05
CA GLU A 173 -20.39 11.48 -9.21
C GLU A 173 -20.84 10.04 -9.54
N LEU A 174 -20.14 9.38 -10.47
CA LEU A 174 -20.44 7.99 -10.87
C LEU A 174 -20.26 7.00 -9.71
N PHE A 175 -19.31 7.28 -8.82
CA PHE A 175 -18.98 6.47 -7.65
C PHE A 175 -19.33 7.15 -6.32
N GLN A 176 -20.39 7.95 -6.29
CA GLN A 176 -20.79 8.75 -5.11
C GLN A 176 -20.95 7.94 -3.81
N ASP A 177 -21.27 6.65 -3.92
CA ASP A 177 -21.39 5.74 -2.78
C ASP A 177 -20.08 5.51 -2.01
N LEU A 178 -18.94 5.76 -2.67
CA LEU A 178 -17.60 5.72 -2.08
C LEU A 178 -17.23 7.00 -1.32
N PHE A 179 -18.03 8.08 -1.45
CA PHE A 179 -17.75 9.42 -0.91
C PHE A 179 -18.76 9.82 0.18
N GLN A 180 -18.93 8.95 1.17
CA GLN A 180 -19.77 9.25 2.33
C GLN A 180 -19.13 10.31 3.21
N SER A 181 -19.93 11.05 3.97
CA SER A 181 -19.48 12.21 4.78
C SER A 181 -18.36 11.89 5.80
N HIS A 182 -18.22 10.64 6.21
CA HIS A 182 -17.18 10.20 7.14
C HIS A 182 -15.85 9.80 6.47
N ILE A 183 -15.80 9.80 5.12
CA ILE A 183 -14.62 9.47 4.33
C ILE A 183 -13.91 10.77 3.97
N THR A 184 -12.94 11.17 4.80
CA THR A 184 -12.22 12.44 4.66
C THR A 184 -10.72 12.25 4.46
N SER A 185 -10.26 11.01 4.33
CA SER A 185 -8.83 10.69 4.16
C SER A 185 -8.63 9.54 3.18
N ILE A 186 -7.44 9.50 2.56
CA ILE A 186 -7.02 8.41 1.66
C ILE A 186 -7.11 7.06 2.38
N SER A 187 -6.72 7.01 3.66
CA SER A 187 -6.77 5.78 4.46
C SER A 187 -8.20 5.26 4.61
N GLN A 188 -9.15 6.13 4.98
CA GLN A 188 -10.56 5.75 5.07
C GLN A 188 -11.11 5.33 3.71
N PHE A 189 -10.76 6.06 2.64
CA PHE A 189 -11.21 5.76 1.29
C PHE A 189 -10.74 4.38 0.80
N LEU A 190 -9.44 4.08 0.93
CA LEU A 190 -8.85 2.83 0.42
C LEU A 190 -9.15 1.59 1.29
N ASN A 191 -9.64 1.78 2.51
CA ASN A 191 -10.01 0.69 3.41
C ASN A 191 -11.53 0.39 3.41
N GLN A 192 -12.30 0.99 2.51
CA GLN A 192 -13.73 0.67 2.35
C GLN A 192 -13.93 -0.78 1.88
N PRO A 193 -15.01 -1.45 2.31
CA PRO A 193 -15.29 -2.84 1.94
C PRO A 193 -15.68 -3.02 0.47
N GLN A 194 -16.06 -1.97 -0.25
CA GLN A 194 -16.45 -2.03 -1.66
C GLN A 194 -15.23 -2.07 -2.60
N CYS A 195 -14.28 -2.99 -2.38
CA CYS A 195 -12.98 -3.01 -3.07
C CYS A 195 -13.10 -3.04 -4.62
N ASN A 196 -14.09 -3.74 -5.17
CA ASN A 196 -14.29 -3.76 -6.62
C ASN A 196 -14.70 -2.39 -7.19
N ARG A 197 -15.47 -1.60 -6.43
CA ARG A 197 -15.87 -0.24 -6.84
C ARG A 197 -14.71 0.71 -6.67
N LEU A 198 -13.98 0.63 -5.56
CA LEU A 198 -12.73 1.38 -5.35
C LEU A 198 -11.75 1.17 -6.50
N ALA A 199 -11.48 -0.09 -6.87
CA ALA A 199 -10.56 -0.39 -7.96
C ALA A 199 -11.01 0.23 -9.29
N LYS A 200 -12.32 0.27 -9.58
CA LYS A 200 -12.85 0.89 -10.81
C LYS A 200 -12.81 2.41 -10.80
N PHE A 201 -12.85 3.04 -9.62
CA PHE A 201 -12.62 4.47 -9.51
C PHE A 201 -11.15 4.82 -9.77
N LEU A 202 -10.22 3.94 -9.40
CA LEU A 202 -8.76 4.14 -9.50
C LEU A 202 -8.14 3.74 -10.85
N THR A 203 -8.97 3.33 -11.83
CA THR A 203 -8.55 3.02 -13.22
C THR A 203 -8.82 4.19 -14.13
#